data_AF-A0A2V9MN49-F1
#
_entry.id   AF-A0A2V9MN49-F1
#
_cell.length_a   1.000
_cell.length_b   1.000
_cell.length_c   1.000
_cell.angle_alpha   90.00
_cell.angle_beta   90.00
_cell.angle_gamma   90.00
#
_symmetry.space_group_name_H-M   'P 1'
#
loop_
_entity.id
_entity.type
_entity.pdbx_description
1 polymer ?
#
loop_
_entity_poly.entity_id
_entity_poly.type
_entity_poly.pdbx_seq_one_letter_code
_entity_poly.pdbx_strand_id
1 'polypeptide(L)'
;MQSHCLPFRQIPHTTQLFLDYLDFAPKVQQFYPRSPRFLEWAKDETDRIKYPADRRAGVADILERQNRFFGASSATLENIQRFRSGACALVTGQQVGLFGGPTFSIYKALSAVKMAREAEKLGIACVPVFWLATEDHDLEEVNQAHLPNADGNLEGLASATHGKKDEPVGSIAFGPEISDLLSRAAVSLGDAEASRALAECYRPGETFGTAFAKFFARVFADFGVILLEGSDPELDRIAAPLYREAIVRTPELVTALLNRDEQLREAEYHQQVRITDSSTLLFMFRDGQRLPVHFEAGRFLIGDEQISSQDLAR
;
A
#
# COMPACT_ATOMS: atom_id res chain seq x y z
N MET A 1 -17.54 18.82 -15.55
CA MET A 1 -16.17 18.67 -16.07
C MET A 1 -16.23 17.75 -17.28
N GLN A 2 -15.62 18.12 -18.40
CA GLN A 2 -15.48 17.23 -19.56
C GLN A 2 -14.24 16.36 -19.35
N SER A 3 -14.36 15.04 -19.53
CA SER A 3 -13.23 14.11 -19.48
C SER A 3 -12.78 13.78 -20.90
N HIS A 4 -11.48 13.83 -21.14
CA HIS A 4 -10.87 13.32 -22.37
C HIS A 4 -10.06 12.06 -22.03
N CYS A 5 -10.20 11.02 -22.86
CA CYS A 5 -9.45 9.78 -22.69
C CYS A 5 -8.36 9.70 -23.75
N LEU A 6 -7.13 9.45 -23.31
CA LEU A 6 -6.01 9.12 -24.19
C LEU A 6 -5.69 7.63 -24.02
N PRO A 7 -5.58 6.84 -25.11
CA PRO A 7 -5.10 5.47 -25.03
C PRO A 7 -3.71 5.41 -24.40
N PHE A 8 -3.47 4.47 -23.48
CA PHE A 8 -2.16 4.30 -22.84
C PHE A 8 -1.02 4.05 -23.84
N ARG A 9 -1.32 3.46 -25.00
CA ARG A 9 -0.36 3.29 -26.11
C ARG A 9 0.20 4.63 -26.64
N GLN A 10 -0.47 5.76 -26.38
CA GLN A 10 -0.01 7.09 -26.78
C GLN A 10 0.84 7.77 -25.69
N ILE A 11 0.92 7.20 -24.48
CA ILE A 11 1.70 7.76 -23.38
C ILE A 11 3.15 7.29 -23.52
N PRO A 12 4.13 8.20 -23.64
CA PRO A 12 5.54 7.83 -23.74
C PRO A 12 6.02 6.98 -22.56
N HIS A 13 7.04 6.16 -22.78
CA HIS A 13 7.66 5.29 -21.76
C HIS A 13 6.74 4.25 -21.11
N THR A 14 5.54 4.02 -21.66
CA THR A 14 4.70 2.91 -21.23
C THR A 14 5.34 1.57 -21.60
N THR A 15 5.39 0.64 -20.65
CA THR A 15 6.02 -0.67 -20.86
C THR A 15 5.13 -1.61 -21.67
N GLN A 16 5.73 -2.49 -22.48
CA GLN A 16 4.98 -3.47 -23.28
C GLN A 16 4.14 -4.41 -22.40
N LEU A 17 4.70 -4.86 -21.27
CA LEU A 17 3.99 -5.71 -20.30
C LEU A 17 2.69 -5.05 -19.82
N PHE A 18 2.73 -3.76 -19.50
CA PHE A 18 1.55 -3.03 -19.05
C PHE A 18 0.51 -2.89 -20.18
N LEU A 19 0.93 -2.58 -21.41
CA LEU A 19 0.01 -2.50 -22.55
C LEU A 19 -0.65 -3.84 -22.84
N ASP A 20 0.12 -4.93 -22.85
CA ASP A 20 -0.40 -6.28 -23.08
C ASP A 20 -1.31 -6.74 -21.93
N TYR A 21 -1.02 -6.34 -20.69
CA TYR A 21 -1.92 -6.56 -19.55
C TYR A 21 -3.27 -5.85 -19.74
N LEU A 22 -3.26 -4.57 -20.12
CA LEU A 22 -4.48 -3.81 -20.38
C LEU A 22 -5.34 -4.43 -21.49
N ASP A 23 -4.71 -4.92 -22.55
CA ASP A 23 -5.38 -5.59 -23.68
C ASP A 23 -5.70 -7.06 -23.39
N PHE A 24 -5.19 -7.60 -22.27
CA PHE A 24 -5.23 -9.01 -21.88
C PHE A 24 -4.75 -9.96 -23.00
N ALA A 25 -3.65 -9.58 -23.66
CA ALA A 25 -3.09 -10.31 -24.79
C ALA A 25 -2.70 -11.75 -24.42
N PRO A 26 -2.80 -12.74 -25.33
CA PRO A 26 -2.53 -14.14 -25.01
C PRO A 26 -1.19 -14.41 -24.31
N LYS A 27 -0.13 -13.68 -24.68
CA LYS A 27 1.22 -13.80 -24.10
C LYS A 27 1.26 -13.50 -22.60
N VAL A 28 0.38 -12.61 -22.11
CA VAL A 28 0.35 -12.13 -20.71
C VAL A 28 -0.48 -13.02 -19.79
N GLN A 29 -1.35 -13.86 -20.34
CA GLN A 29 -2.35 -14.64 -19.57
C GLN A 29 -1.71 -15.73 -18.69
N GLN A 30 -0.50 -16.19 -19.03
CA GLN A 30 0.30 -17.08 -18.17
C GLN A 30 0.78 -16.39 -16.89
N PHE A 31 0.88 -15.05 -16.89
CA PHE A 31 1.32 -14.25 -15.76
C PHE A 31 0.14 -13.73 -14.93
N TYR A 32 -0.98 -13.43 -15.59
CA TYR A 32 -2.20 -12.92 -14.96
C TYR A 32 -3.37 -13.84 -15.29
N PRO A 33 -3.88 -14.63 -14.33
CA PRO A 33 -4.93 -15.63 -14.59
C PRO A 33 -6.28 -15.00 -14.96
N ARG A 34 -6.45 -13.69 -14.78
CA ARG A 34 -7.67 -12.94 -15.04
C ARG A 34 -7.36 -11.61 -15.74
N SER A 35 -8.33 -11.12 -16.52
CA SER A 35 -8.23 -9.82 -17.19
C SER A 35 -8.19 -8.67 -16.17
N PRO A 36 -7.61 -7.49 -16.50
CA PRO A 36 -7.71 -6.29 -15.67
C PRO A 36 -9.15 -5.78 -15.51
N ARG A 37 -10.10 -6.30 -16.31
CA ARG A 37 -11.51 -5.93 -16.28
C ARG A 37 -12.22 -6.72 -15.20
N PHE A 38 -11.89 -6.41 -13.94
CA PHE A 38 -12.36 -7.10 -12.73
C PHE A 38 -13.83 -7.52 -12.75
N LEU A 39 -14.72 -6.64 -13.22
CA LEU A 39 -16.17 -6.90 -13.26
C LEU A 39 -16.57 -8.13 -14.12
N GLU A 40 -15.72 -8.56 -15.06
CA GLU A 40 -15.95 -9.73 -15.91
C GLU A 40 -15.89 -11.06 -15.15
N TRP A 41 -15.14 -11.10 -14.04
CA TRP A 41 -14.85 -12.34 -13.31
C TRP A 41 -15.04 -12.20 -11.79
N ALA A 42 -15.35 -11.00 -11.30
CA ALA A 42 -15.49 -10.71 -9.87
C ALA A 42 -16.44 -11.69 -9.16
N LYS A 43 -17.60 -11.96 -9.77
CA LYS A 43 -18.62 -12.84 -9.18
C LYS A 43 -18.07 -14.25 -8.93
N ASP A 44 -17.44 -14.84 -9.94
CA ASP A 44 -16.85 -16.18 -9.88
C ASP A 44 -15.75 -16.30 -8.82
N GLU A 45 -15.01 -15.23 -8.59
CA GLU A 45 -13.89 -15.22 -7.66
C GLU A 45 -14.35 -14.95 -6.23
N THR A 46 -15.33 -14.05 -6.04
CA THR A 46 -15.82 -13.68 -4.70
C THR A 46 -16.38 -14.87 -3.94
N ASP A 47 -17.04 -15.82 -4.61
CA ASP A 47 -17.56 -17.06 -4.00
C ASP A 47 -16.46 -18.02 -3.52
N ARG A 48 -15.23 -17.86 -4.04
CA ARG A 48 -14.05 -18.68 -3.67
C ARG A 48 -13.30 -18.10 -2.47
N ILE A 49 -13.51 -16.82 -2.16
CA ILE A 49 -12.83 -16.13 -1.05
C ILE A 49 -13.48 -16.55 0.27
N LYS A 50 -13.03 -17.67 0.83
CA LYS A 50 -13.49 -18.21 2.11
C LYS A 50 -12.36 -18.18 3.12
N TYR A 51 -12.50 -17.29 4.11
CA TYR A 51 -11.61 -17.23 5.27
C TYR A 51 -12.34 -17.69 6.53
N PRO A 52 -11.63 -18.24 7.53
CA PRO A 52 -12.21 -18.51 8.84
C PRO A 52 -12.89 -17.27 9.43
N ALA A 53 -14.07 -17.46 10.01
CA ALA A 53 -14.90 -16.35 10.49
C ALA A 53 -14.24 -15.59 11.65
N ASP A 54 -13.53 -16.30 12.52
CA ASP A 54 -12.71 -15.76 13.60
C ASP A 54 -11.56 -14.90 13.06
N ARG A 55 -10.86 -15.35 12.01
CA ARG A 55 -9.81 -14.54 11.35
C ARG A 55 -10.38 -13.23 10.81
N ARG A 56 -11.52 -13.28 10.13
CA ARG A 56 -12.18 -12.09 9.58
C ARG A 56 -12.63 -11.14 10.68
N ALA A 57 -13.19 -11.67 11.78
CA ALA A 57 -13.58 -10.88 12.94
C ALA A 57 -12.36 -10.17 13.57
N GLY A 58 -11.25 -10.89 13.77
CA GLY A 58 -10.02 -10.31 14.30
C GLY A 58 -9.45 -9.19 13.42
N VAL A 59 -9.42 -9.39 12.09
CA VAL A 59 -9.01 -8.30 11.16
C VAL A 59 -9.99 -7.12 11.25
N ALA A 60 -11.29 -7.35 11.34
CA ALA A 60 -12.28 -6.28 11.46
C ALA A 60 -12.13 -5.49 12.78
N ASP A 61 -11.79 -6.13 13.89
CA ASP A 61 -11.52 -5.47 15.17
C ASP A 61 -10.30 -4.54 15.08
N ILE A 62 -9.23 -5.01 14.44
CA ILE A 62 -8.02 -4.22 14.19
C ILE A 62 -8.34 -3.02 13.30
N LEU A 63 -9.03 -3.23 12.18
CA LEU A 63 -9.45 -2.16 11.28
C LEU A 63 -10.32 -1.12 12.00
N GLU A 64 -11.26 -1.56 12.84
CA GLU A 64 -12.10 -0.64 13.62
C GLU A 64 -11.27 0.21 14.59
N ARG A 65 -10.36 -0.41 15.35
CA ARG A 65 -9.46 0.29 16.27
C ARG A 65 -8.61 1.33 15.54
N GLN A 66 -7.94 0.92 14.46
CA GLN A 66 -7.07 1.79 13.67
C GLN A 66 -7.86 2.98 13.10
N ASN A 67 -8.99 2.72 12.44
CA ASN A 67 -9.77 3.77 11.79
C ASN A 67 -10.41 4.74 12.80
N ARG A 68 -10.82 4.26 13.98
CA ARG A 68 -11.27 5.16 15.06
C ARG A 68 -10.15 6.10 15.51
N PHE A 69 -8.93 5.59 15.67
CA PHE A 69 -7.76 6.41 16.01
C PHE A 69 -7.43 7.44 14.91
N PHE A 70 -7.62 7.08 13.64
CA PHE A 70 -7.43 7.99 12.51
C PHE A 70 -8.56 9.02 12.33
N GLY A 71 -9.63 8.96 13.12
CA GLY A 71 -10.77 9.88 13.01
C GLY A 71 -11.77 9.51 11.91
N ALA A 72 -11.94 8.21 11.64
CA ALA A 72 -12.84 7.72 10.60
C ALA A 72 -14.29 8.18 10.74
N SER A 73 -14.93 8.34 9.58
CA SER A 73 -16.36 8.68 9.47
C SER A 73 -17.26 7.50 9.81
N SER A 74 -18.56 7.79 9.99
CA SER A 74 -19.58 6.74 10.13
C SER A 74 -19.62 5.80 8.92
N ALA A 75 -19.41 6.32 7.71
CA ALA A 75 -19.38 5.52 6.48
C ALA A 75 -18.22 4.51 6.47
N THR A 76 -17.04 4.89 6.96
CA THR A 76 -15.91 3.96 7.11
C THR A 76 -16.21 2.89 8.15
N LEU A 77 -16.79 3.25 9.30
CA LEU A 77 -17.16 2.29 10.34
C LEU A 77 -18.24 1.32 9.87
N GLU A 78 -19.21 1.78 9.09
CA GLU A 78 -20.22 0.91 8.45
C GLU A 78 -19.57 -0.08 7.49
N ASN A 79 -18.64 0.38 6.64
CA ASN A 79 -17.89 -0.50 5.73
C ASN A 79 -17.07 -1.55 6.50
N ILE A 80 -16.52 -1.22 7.67
CA ILE A 80 -15.83 -2.21 8.53
C ILE A 80 -16.82 -3.28 9.03
N GLN A 81 -18.04 -2.91 9.41
CA GLN A 81 -19.07 -3.90 9.78
C GLN A 81 -19.53 -4.75 8.59
N ARG A 82 -19.61 -4.16 7.39
CA ARG A 82 -19.89 -4.90 6.16
C ARG A 82 -18.77 -5.91 5.85
N PHE A 83 -17.51 -5.52 6.01
CA PHE A 83 -16.36 -6.42 5.90
C PHE A 83 -16.46 -7.56 6.92
N ARG A 84 -16.73 -7.25 8.19
CA ARG A 84 -16.96 -8.24 9.24
C ARG A 84 -18.04 -9.25 8.85
N SER A 85 -19.10 -8.77 8.21
CA SER A 85 -20.26 -9.57 7.76
C SER A 85 -20.04 -10.33 6.45
N GLY A 86 -18.84 -10.29 5.87
CA GLY A 86 -18.47 -11.12 4.72
C GLY A 86 -18.25 -10.37 3.41
N ALA A 87 -18.37 -9.04 3.37
CA ALA A 87 -18.05 -8.26 2.17
C ALA A 87 -16.59 -8.49 1.73
N CYS A 88 -16.36 -8.56 0.42
CA CYS A 88 -15.01 -8.62 -0.16
C CYS A 88 -14.32 -7.26 -0.02
N ALA A 89 -12.99 -7.27 0.10
CA ALA A 89 -12.20 -6.03 0.14
C ALA A 89 -11.55 -5.79 -1.22
N LEU A 90 -11.75 -4.60 -1.79
CA LEU A 90 -10.92 -4.09 -2.88
C LEU A 90 -9.79 -3.29 -2.28
N VAL A 91 -8.59 -3.86 -2.32
CA VAL A 91 -7.40 -3.31 -1.69
C VAL A 91 -6.53 -2.61 -2.73
N THR A 92 -6.13 -1.39 -2.42
CA THR A 92 -5.03 -0.68 -3.06
C THR A 92 -4.14 -0.11 -1.96
N GLY A 93 -3.06 0.58 -2.32
CA GLY A 93 -2.21 1.19 -1.32
C GLY A 93 -1.10 2.06 -1.91
N GLN A 94 -0.44 2.77 -1.02
CA GLN A 94 0.73 3.59 -1.31
C GLN A 94 1.55 3.84 -0.04
N GLN A 95 2.82 4.20 -0.22
CA GLN A 95 3.64 4.80 0.82
C GLN A 95 2.98 6.06 1.39
N VAL A 96 3.30 6.35 2.65
CA VAL A 96 2.71 7.46 3.43
C VAL A 96 3.44 8.78 3.20
N GLY A 97 3.39 9.26 1.95
CA GLY A 97 4.04 10.50 1.51
C GLY A 97 3.59 11.76 2.24
N LEU A 98 4.49 12.75 2.35
CA LEU A 98 4.19 14.09 2.86
C LEU A 98 2.96 14.67 2.14
N PHE A 99 2.03 15.25 2.90
CA PHE A 99 0.80 15.88 2.40
C PHE A 99 -0.08 14.99 1.49
N GLY A 100 -0.11 13.69 1.76
CA GLY A 100 -0.87 12.70 1.00
C GLY A 100 -0.11 12.10 -0.19
N GLY A 101 1.14 12.50 -0.39
CA GLY A 101 2.01 12.03 -1.45
C GLY A 101 1.54 12.44 -2.84
N PRO A 102 1.95 11.71 -3.89
CA PRO A 102 1.59 12.05 -5.26
C PRO A 102 0.08 11.89 -5.52
N THR A 103 -0.47 12.66 -6.46
CA THR A 103 -1.90 12.66 -6.78
C THR A 103 -2.45 11.27 -7.12
N PHE A 104 -1.62 10.37 -7.64
CA PHE A 104 -2.08 9.01 -7.93
C PHE A 104 -2.47 8.22 -6.67
N SER A 105 -2.01 8.59 -5.47
CA SER A 105 -2.50 8.02 -4.20
C SER A 105 -4.00 8.23 -4.04
N ILE A 106 -4.48 9.44 -4.34
CA ILE A 106 -5.91 9.78 -4.36
C ILE A 106 -6.62 8.97 -5.44
N TYR A 107 -6.07 8.87 -6.65
CA TYR A 107 -6.68 8.10 -7.73
C TYR A 107 -6.76 6.61 -7.43
N LYS A 108 -5.77 6.04 -6.73
CA LYS A 108 -5.81 4.65 -6.26
C LYS A 108 -6.98 4.44 -5.30
N ALA A 109 -7.11 5.28 -4.26
CA ALA A 109 -8.23 5.22 -3.32
C ALA A 109 -9.59 5.36 -4.02
N LEU A 110 -9.74 6.37 -4.90
CA LEU A 110 -10.96 6.56 -5.69
C LEU A 110 -11.24 5.37 -6.63
N SER A 111 -10.20 4.71 -7.15
CA SER A 111 -10.36 3.51 -7.96
C SER A 111 -10.92 2.36 -7.13
N ALA A 112 -10.40 2.12 -5.91
CA ALA A 112 -10.97 1.11 -5.01
C ALA A 112 -12.44 1.41 -4.68
N VAL A 113 -12.77 2.67 -4.39
CA VAL A 113 -14.16 3.12 -4.14
C VAL A 113 -15.06 2.87 -5.35
N LYS A 114 -14.62 3.30 -6.54
CA LYS A 114 -15.38 3.13 -7.78
C LYS A 114 -15.60 1.65 -8.08
N MET A 115 -14.55 0.84 -7.96
CA MET A 115 -14.62 -0.59 -8.23
C MET A 115 -15.52 -1.32 -7.22
N ALA A 116 -15.52 -0.92 -5.95
CA ALA A 116 -16.44 -1.48 -4.94
C ALA A 116 -17.90 -1.16 -5.28
N ARG A 117 -18.19 0.08 -5.67
CA ARG A 117 -19.53 0.50 -6.12
C ARG A 117 -19.99 -0.24 -7.38
N GLU A 118 -19.10 -0.45 -8.35
CA GLU A 118 -19.45 -1.25 -9.54
C GLU A 118 -19.67 -2.73 -9.21
N ALA A 119 -18.92 -3.29 -8.26
CA ALA A 119 -19.13 -4.66 -7.78
C ALA A 119 -20.51 -4.81 -7.09
N GLU A 120 -20.92 -3.82 -6.30
CA GLU A 120 -22.24 -3.82 -5.65
C GLU A 120 -23.40 -3.85 -6.67
N LYS A 121 -23.26 -3.16 -7.81
CA LYS A 121 -24.26 -3.24 -8.91
C LYS A 121 -24.41 -4.64 -9.49
N LEU A 122 -23.40 -5.50 -9.33
CA LEU A 122 -23.42 -6.91 -9.71
C LEU A 122 -23.88 -7.85 -8.58
N GLY A 123 -24.30 -7.29 -7.43
CA GLY A 123 -24.73 -8.05 -6.25
C GLY A 123 -23.56 -8.56 -5.39
N ILE A 124 -22.35 -8.03 -5.59
CA ILE A 124 -21.16 -8.42 -4.81
C ILE A 124 -20.99 -7.40 -3.68
N ALA A 125 -21.18 -7.83 -2.44
CA ALA A 125 -20.89 -6.99 -1.29
C ALA A 125 -19.38 -6.70 -1.23
N CYS A 126 -19.01 -5.44 -1.39
CA CYS A 126 -17.60 -5.04 -1.47
C CYS A 126 -17.33 -3.73 -0.74
N VAL A 127 -16.13 -3.59 -0.17
CA VAL A 127 -15.68 -2.40 0.55
C VAL A 127 -14.32 -1.92 0.05
N PRO A 128 -14.07 -0.60 -0.02
CA PRO A 128 -12.78 -0.06 -0.41
C PRO A 128 -11.81 -0.02 0.77
N VAL A 129 -10.59 -0.57 0.56
CA VAL A 129 -9.51 -0.56 1.55
C VAL A 129 -8.27 0.09 0.94
N PHE A 130 -7.64 0.98 1.70
CA PHE A 130 -6.37 1.60 1.36
C PHE A 130 -5.29 1.19 2.36
N TRP A 131 -4.33 0.41 1.89
CA TRP A 131 -3.16 -0.05 2.63
C TRP A 131 -2.11 1.06 2.72
N LEU A 132 -1.69 1.37 3.94
CA LEU A 132 -0.62 2.31 4.25
C LEU A 132 0.71 1.55 4.27
N ALA A 133 1.58 1.81 3.29
CA ALA A 133 2.91 1.18 3.22
C ALA A 133 3.91 1.91 4.13
N THR A 134 3.66 1.86 5.43
CA THR A 134 4.44 2.48 6.52
C THR A 134 5.74 1.76 6.84
N GLU A 135 5.81 0.47 6.52
CA GLU A 135 6.98 -0.39 6.70
C GLU A 135 8.07 -0.16 5.65
N ASP A 136 7.79 0.65 4.63
CA ASP A 136 8.84 1.08 3.72
C ASP A 136 9.88 1.93 4.45
N HIS A 137 11.10 2.02 3.93
CA HIS A 137 12.23 2.75 4.51
C HIS A 137 12.79 3.79 3.55
N ASP A 138 12.21 3.95 2.36
CA ASP A 138 12.60 4.98 1.39
C ASP A 138 12.08 6.36 1.81
N LEU A 139 12.79 6.97 2.76
CA LEU A 139 12.45 8.28 3.32
C LEU A 139 12.59 9.41 2.30
N GLU A 140 13.57 9.30 1.39
CA GLU A 140 13.83 10.33 0.37
C GLU A 140 12.69 10.39 -0.66
N GLU A 141 12.03 9.27 -0.95
CA GLU A 141 10.84 9.25 -1.81
C GLU A 141 9.64 9.96 -1.15
N VAL A 142 9.46 9.80 0.17
CA VAL A 142 8.22 10.19 0.85
C VAL A 142 8.28 11.51 1.61
N ASN A 143 9.46 12.03 1.93
CA ASN A 143 9.61 13.26 2.72
C ASN A 143 9.35 14.56 1.94
N GLN A 144 8.98 14.45 0.67
CA GLN A 144 8.82 15.56 -0.25
C GLN A 144 7.43 15.61 -0.90
N ALA A 145 6.99 16.82 -1.22
CA ALA A 145 5.76 17.09 -1.95
C ALA A 145 5.98 18.24 -2.94
N HIS A 146 5.27 18.21 -4.07
CA HIS A 146 5.26 19.29 -5.04
C HIS A 146 3.86 19.87 -5.12
N LEU A 147 3.71 21.14 -4.74
CA LEU A 147 2.42 21.81 -4.73
C LEU A 147 2.37 22.88 -5.83
N PRO A 148 1.27 23.00 -6.59
CA PRO A 148 1.09 24.13 -7.50
C PRO A 148 0.94 25.41 -6.69
N ASN A 149 1.64 26.47 -7.08
CA ASN A 149 1.46 27.80 -6.54
C ASN A 149 0.49 28.63 -7.39
N ALA A 150 0.21 29.86 -6.96
CA ALA A 150 -0.74 30.76 -7.63
C ALA A 150 -0.37 31.09 -9.10
N ASP A 151 0.92 30.99 -9.46
CA ASP A 151 1.41 31.20 -10.82
C ASP A 151 1.40 29.92 -11.69
N GLY A 152 0.94 28.79 -11.13
CA GLY A 152 0.89 27.49 -11.80
C GLY A 152 2.24 26.75 -11.83
N ASN A 153 3.25 27.23 -11.11
CA ASN A 153 4.53 26.54 -10.96
C ASN A 153 4.47 25.53 -9.81
N LEU A 154 5.26 24.45 -9.90
CA LEU A 154 5.40 23.49 -8.81
C LEU A 154 6.44 23.97 -7.81
N GLU A 155 6.04 24.19 -6.57
CA GLU A 155 6.91 24.44 -5.43
C GLU A 155 7.28 23.10 -4.76
N GLY A 156 8.58 22.82 -4.66
CA GLY A 156 9.11 21.68 -3.92
C GLY A 156 9.16 21.97 -2.41
N LEU A 157 8.51 21.11 -1.64
CA LEU A 157 8.51 21.10 -0.18
C LEU A 157 9.16 19.80 0.28
N ALA A 158 10.13 19.87 1.19
CA ALA A 158 10.78 18.70 1.76
C ALA A 158 10.92 18.87 3.27
N SER A 159 10.50 17.87 4.04
CA SER A 159 10.69 17.87 5.49
C SER A 159 12.12 17.55 5.81
N ALA A 160 12.72 18.32 6.71
CA ALA A 160 13.84 17.79 7.48
C ALA A 160 13.29 16.61 8.29
N THR A 161 13.99 15.48 8.27
CA THR A 161 13.55 14.26 8.93
C THR A 161 14.57 13.83 9.96
N HIS A 162 14.09 13.34 11.10
CA HIS A 162 14.93 12.82 12.18
C HIS A 162 15.02 11.29 12.20
N GLY A 163 14.52 10.64 11.13
CA GLY A 163 14.55 9.19 10.98
C GLY A 163 15.98 8.65 10.94
N LYS A 164 16.15 7.47 11.52
CA LYS A 164 17.41 6.73 11.42
C LYS A 164 17.48 5.98 10.09
N LYS A 165 18.68 5.57 9.73
CA LYS A 165 18.89 4.67 8.59
C LYS A 165 18.07 3.38 8.80
N ASP A 166 17.37 2.96 7.75
CA ASP A 166 16.55 1.74 7.70
C ASP A 166 15.37 1.73 8.70
N GLU A 167 15.02 2.90 9.25
CA GLU A 167 13.81 3.08 10.06
C GLU A 167 12.57 3.14 9.15
N PRO A 168 11.47 2.47 9.51
CA PRO A 168 10.22 2.55 8.76
C PRO A 168 9.70 3.97 8.66
N VAL A 169 9.37 4.42 7.45
CA VAL A 169 8.93 5.80 7.20
C VAL A 169 7.71 6.15 8.03
N GLY A 170 6.79 5.20 8.21
CA GLY A 170 5.56 5.41 8.96
C GLY A 170 5.75 5.68 10.45
N SER A 171 6.90 5.31 11.05
CA SER A 171 7.19 5.59 12.47
C SER A 171 7.91 6.91 12.71
N ILE A 172 8.46 7.53 11.66
CA ILE A 172 9.23 8.76 11.77
C ILE A 172 8.29 9.91 12.15
N ALA A 173 8.54 10.50 13.32
CA ALA A 173 7.78 11.63 13.85
C ALA A 173 8.24 12.97 13.25
N PHE A 174 7.28 13.85 12.99
CA PHE A 174 7.54 15.24 12.66
C PHE A 174 7.93 16.02 13.92
N GLY A 175 9.00 16.82 13.83
CA GLY A 175 9.35 17.82 14.83
C GLY A 175 8.71 19.19 14.54
N PRO A 176 9.17 20.25 15.23
CA PRO A 176 8.66 21.62 15.04
C PRO A 176 8.77 22.15 13.61
N GLU A 177 9.70 21.63 12.81
CA GLU A 177 9.98 22.01 11.42
C GLU A 177 8.78 21.87 10.48
N ILE A 178 7.83 20.98 10.79
CA ILE A 178 6.62 20.80 9.97
C ILE A 178 5.78 22.08 9.90
N SER A 179 5.90 22.96 10.90
CA SER A 179 5.14 24.22 10.97
C SER A 179 5.51 25.19 9.86
N ASP A 180 6.79 25.26 9.48
CA ASP A 180 7.26 26.09 8.37
C ASP A 180 6.74 25.55 7.03
N LEU A 181 6.81 24.22 6.84
CA LEU A 181 6.29 23.57 5.65
C LEU A 181 4.78 23.80 5.46
N LEU A 182 4.00 23.71 6.54
CA LEU A 182 2.57 24.01 6.50
C LEU A 182 2.29 25.46 6.14
N SER A 183 3.10 26.38 6.65
CA SER A 183 2.98 27.81 6.33
C SER A 183 3.24 28.05 4.84
N ARG A 184 4.27 27.41 4.29
CA ARG A 184 4.58 27.46 2.84
C ARG A 184 3.49 26.80 2.01
N ALA A 185 3.04 25.60 2.39
CA ALA A 185 1.95 24.91 1.71
C ALA A 185 0.65 25.76 1.70
N ALA A 186 0.34 26.45 2.80
CA ALA A 186 -0.80 27.35 2.87
C ALA A 186 -0.65 28.57 1.94
N VAL A 187 0.56 29.06 1.69
CA VAL A 187 0.81 30.10 0.67
C VAL A 187 0.58 29.55 -0.73
N SER A 188 1.06 28.34 -1.05
CA SER A 188 0.88 27.75 -2.38
C SER A 188 -0.59 27.41 -2.67
N LEU A 189 -1.30 26.84 -1.69
CA LEU A 189 -2.68 26.38 -1.80
C LEU A 189 -3.74 27.48 -1.52
N GLY A 190 -3.34 28.58 -0.89
CA GLY A 190 -4.24 29.61 -0.36
C GLY A 190 -4.98 29.19 0.91
N ASP A 191 -5.87 30.05 1.41
CA ASP A 191 -6.78 29.74 2.53
C ASP A 191 -7.92 28.82 2.06
N ALA A 192 -7.56 27.55 1.85
CA ALA A 192 -8.44 26.51 1.38
C ALA A 192 -8.73 25.48 2.47
N GLU A 193 -9.80 24.70 2.28
CA GLU A 193 -10.08 23.52 3.09
C GLU A 193 -8.89 22.55 3.13
N ALA A 194 -8.17 22.41 2.01
CA ALA A 194 -6.97 21.58 1.91
C ALA A 194 -5.87 22.04 2.89
N SER A 195 -5.55 23.34 2.94
CA SER A 195 -4.52 23.89 3.84
C SER A 195 -4.86 23.65 5.31
N ARG A 196 -6.14 23.82 5.68
CA ARG A 196 -6.64 23.52 7.03
C ARG A 196 -6.55 22.03 7.36
N ALA A 197 -6.93 21.16 6.43
CA ALA A 197 -6.81 19.72 6.59
C ALA A 197 -5.35 19.28 6.80
N LEU A 198 -4.40 19.83 6.03
CA LEU A 198 -2.98 19.55 6.22
C LEU A 198 -2.50 20.00 7.61
N ALA A 199 -2.82 21.22 8.04
CA ALA A 199 -2.41 21.74 9.34
C ALA A 199 -3.05 21.01 10.54
N GLU A 200 -4.20 20.37 10.33
CA GLU A 200 -4.83 19.53 11.34
C GLU A 200 -4.20 18.14 11.46
N CYS A 201 -3.70 17.59 10.36
CA CYS A 201 -3.21 16.21 10.29
C CYS A 201 -1.69 16.08 10.45
N TYR A 202 -0.92 17.03 9.92
CA TYR A 202 0.54 17.06 9.99
C TYR A 202 0.94 18.02 11.11
N ARG A 203 1.43 17.50 12.24
CA ARG A 203 1.77 18.30 13.43
C ARG A 203 2.98 17.71 14.16
N PRO A 204 3.70 18.50 14.97
CA PRO A 204 4.76 17.96 15.81
C PRO A 204 4.25 16.80 16.68
N GLY A 205 4.95 15.67 16.65
CA GLY A 205 4.61 14.44 17.36
C GLY A 205 3.73 13.45 16.59
N GLU A 206 3.09 13.86 15.48
CA GLU A 206 2.51 12.90 14.51
C GLU A 206 3.64 12.25 13.71
N THR A 207 3.40 11.03 13.21
CA THR A 207 4.31 10.37 12.29
C THR A 207 3.84 10.53 10.84
N PHE A 208 4.68 10.20 9.85
CA PHE A 208 4.22 10.11 8.46
C PHE A 208 3.00 9.19 8.33
N GLY A 209 3.01 8.04 9.01
CA GLY A 209 1.89 7.10 9.03
C GLY A 209 0.61 7.70 9.60
N THR A 210 0.66 8.29 10.80
CA THR A 210 -0.53 8.83 11.46
C THR A 210 -1.07 10.09 10.77
N ALA A 211 -0.17 10.97 10.32
CA ALA A 211 -0.56 12.20 9.62
C ALA A 211 -1.21 11.90 8.27
N PHE A 212 -0.64 10.98 7.49
CA PHE A 212 -1.23 10.52 6.23
C PHE A 212 -2.58 9.87 6.47
N ALA A 213 -2.68 8.97 7.46
CA ALA A 213 -3.92 8.27 7.76
C ALA A 213 -5.04 9.23 8.16
N LYS A 214 -4.77 10.19 9.05
CA LYS A 214 -5.73 11.23 9.45
C LYS A 214 -6.16 12.10 8.27
N PHE A 215 -5.21 12.48 7.41
CA PHE A 215 -5.52 13.25 6.20
C PHE A 215 -6.41 12.46 5.24
N PHE A 216 -6.09 11.19 4.97
CA PHE A 216 -6.90 10.33 4.10
C PHE A 216 -8.27 10.02 4.69
N ALA A 217 -8.37 9.78 6.00
CA ALA A 217 -9.65 9.56 6.68
C ALA A 217 -10.59 10.77 6.50
N ARG A 218 -10.03 11.99 6.52
CA ARG A 218 -10.78 13.22 6.25
C ARG A 218 -11.16 13.36 4.77
N VAL A 219 -10.19 13.25 3.86
CA VAL A 219 -10.43 13.43 2.41
C VAL A 219 -11.43 12.41 1.87
N PHE A 220 -11.44 11.21 2.42
CA PHE A 220 -12.31 10.11 2.00
C PHE A 220 -13.49 9.84 2.93
N ALA A 221 -13.82 10.76 3.84
CA ALA A 221 -14.86 10.58 4.85
C ALA A 221 -16.21 10.14 4.24
N ASP A 222 -16.63 10.78 3.15
CA ASP A 222 -17.91 10.49 2.47
C ASP A 222 -17.87 9.23 1.58
N PHE A 223 -16.67 8.69 1.34
CA PHE A 223 -16.47 7.50 0.53
C PHE A 223 -16.32 6.23 1.36
N GLY A 224 -16.21 6.35 2.69
CA GLY A 224 -16.10 5.24 3.61
C GLY A 224 -14.86 4.37 3.38
N VAL A 225 -13.75 4.97 2.92
CA VAL A 225 -12.50 4.24 2.72
C VAL A 225 -11.98 3.73 4.06
N ILE A 226 -11.69 2.43 4.12
CA ILE A 226 -11.07 1.79 5.27
C ILE A 226 -9.56 1.91 5.12
N LEU A 227 -8.88 2.51 6.09
CA LEU A 227 -7.43 2.58 6.12
C LEU A 227 -6.87 1.35 6.85
N LEU A 228 -5.82 0.76 6.30
CA LEU A 228 -5.16 -0.41 6.87
C LEU A 228 -3.69 -0.09 7.12
N GLU A 229 -3.33 0.01 8.39
CA GLU A 229 -1.95 0.10 8.85
C GLU A 229 -1.39 -1.32 9.02
N GLY A 230 -0.48 -1.71 8.14
CA GLY A 230 -0.01 -3.09 8.01
C GLY A 230 0.89 -3.59 9.14
N SER A 231 1.59 -2.67 9.81
CA SER A 231 2.59 -2.98 10.86
C SER A 231 1.99 -3.33 12.23
N ASP A 232 0.68 -3.58 12.30
CA ASP A 232 0.00 -3.90 13.56
C ASP A 232 0.41 -5.30 14.06
N PRO A 233 0.95 -5.42 15.29
CA PRO A 233 1.41 -6.72 15.80
C PRO A 233 0.31 -7.79 15.88
N GLU A 234 -0.97 -7.40 15.95
CA GLU A 234 -2.07 -8.37 15.91
C GLU A 234 -2.32 -8.91 14.49
N LEU A 235 -2.08 -8.10 13.44
CA LEU A 235 -2.09 -8.60 12.07
C LEU A 235 -0.96 -9.59 11.85
N ASP A 236 0.24 -9.33 12.36
CA ASP A 236 1.36 -10.26 12.27
C ASP A 236 1.07 -11.59 12.96
N ARG A 237 0.39 -11.59 14.11
CA ARG A 237 -0.04 -12.84 14.77
C ARG A 237 -1.05 -13.61 13.91
N ILE A 238 -1.98 -12.91 13.26
CA ILE A 238 -2.93 -13.53 12.32
C ILE A 238 -2.20 -14.10 11.10
N ALA A 239 -1.17 -13.39 10.61
CA ALA A 239 -0.36 -13.76 9.45
C ALA A 239 0.76 -14.77 9.77
N ALA A 240 1.07 -15.03 11.05
CA ALA A 240 2.19 -15.88 11.45
C ALA A 240 2.25 -17.25 10.75
N PRO A 241 1.13 -17.97 10.51
CA PRO A 241 1.17 -19.21 9.73
C PRO A 241 1.67 -19.01 8.29
N LEU A 242 1.32 -17.89 7.64
CA LEU A 242 1.82 -17.54 6.30
C LEU A 242 3.33 -17.31 6.32
N TYR A 243 3.84 -16.56 7.30
CA TYR A 243 5.28 -16.34 7.43
C TYR A 243 6.05 -17.64 7.67
N ARG A 244 5.53 -18.54 8.53
CA ARG A 244 6.13 -19.87 8.75
C ARG A 244 6.20 -20.69 7.47
N GLU A 245 5.14 -20.72 6.68
CA GLU A 245 5.14 -21.39 5.37
C GLU A 245 6.14 -20.76 4.40
N ALA A 246 6.24 -19.42 4.37
CA ALA A 246 7.21 -18.73 3.54
C ALA A 246 8.66 -19.06 3.93
N ILE A 247 8.94 -19.16 5.24
CA ILE A 247 10.26 -19.58 5.76
C ILE A 247 10.57 -21.02 5.36
N VAL A 248 9.66 -21.96 5.62
CA VAL A 248 9.88 -23.39 5.34
C VAL A 248 10.03 -23.64 3.84
N ARG A 249 9.24 -22.94 3.01
CA ARG A 249 9.22 -23.10 1.56
C ARG A 249 10.14 -22.14 0.82
N THR A 250 11.04 -21.45 1.52
CA THR A 250 11.95 -20.46 0.91
C THR A 250 12.68 -21.00 -0.34
N PRO A 251 13.30 -22.20 -0.33
CA PRO A 251 13.97 -22.72 -1.53
C PRO A 251 13.04 -22.88 -2.75
N GLU A 252 11.82 -23.35 -2.51
CA GLU A 252 10.79 -23.51 -3.55
C GLU A 252 10.33 -22.16 -4.09
N LEU A 253 10.08 -21.19 -3.19
CA LEU A 253 9.64 -19.85 -3.56
C LEU A 253 10.70 -19.10 -4.36
N VAL A 254 11.97 -19.17 -3.96
CA VAL A 254 13.09 -18.55 -4.70
C VAL A 254 13.20 -19.13 -6.10
N THR A 255 13.15 -20.46 -6.22
CA THR A 255 13.17 -21.15 -7.51
C THR A 255 11.98 -20.73 -8.38
N ALA A 256 10.78 -20.64 -7.81
CA ALA A 256 9.59 -20.19 -8.53
C ALA A 256 9.70 -18.74 -9.01
N LEU A 257 10.30 -17.83 -8.21
CA LEU A 257 10.53 -16.43 -8.57
C LEU A 257 11.56 -16.30 -9.70
N LEU A 258 12.68 -17.01 -9.62
CA LEU A 258 13.71 -17.01 -10.66
C LEU A 258 13.17 -17.57 -11.98
N ASN A 259 12.45 -18.69 -11.94
CA ASN A 259 11.79 -19.25 -13.12
C ASN A 259 10.77 -18.28 -13.72
N ARG A 260 10.03 -17.54 -12.89
CA ARG A 260 9.07 -16.53 -13.36
C ARG A 260 9.77 -15.34 -14.02
N ASP A 261 10.93 -14.93 -13.51
CA ASP A 261 11.74 -13.89 -14.14
C ASP A 261 12.27 -14.31 -15.51
N GLU A 262 12.73 -15.56 -15.63
CA GLU A 262 13.13 -16.14 -16.91
C GLU A 262 11.98 -16.19 -17.90
N GLN A 263 10.79 -16.65 -17.48
CA GLN A 263 9.58 -16.65 -18.32
C GLN A 263 9.19 -15.25 -18.80
N LEU A 264 9.31 -14.22 -17.94
CA LEU A 264 9.05 -12.83 -18.33
C LEU A 264 10.04 -12.36 -19.41
N ARG A 265 11.33 -12.67 -19.24
CA ARG A 265 12.38 -12.33 -20.20
C ARG A 265 12.21 -13.06 -21.54
N GLU A 266 11.89 -14.36 -21.52
CA GLU A 266 11.57 -15.14 -22.73
C GLU A 266 10.33 -14.58 -23.44
N ALA A 267 9.37 -14.06 -22.66
CA ALA A 267 8.23 -13.33 -23.17
C ALA A 267 8.55 -11.86 -23.54
N GLU A 268 9.82 -11.48 -23.65
CA GLU A 268 10.29 -10.13 -24.04
C GLU A 268 9.74 -9.00 -23.15
N TYR A 269 9.36 -9.33 -21.92
CA TYR A 269 8.99 -8.36 -20.91
C TYR A 269 10.21 -7.98 -20.05
N HIS A 270 10.20 -6.75 -19.54
CA HIS A 270 11.23 -6.30 -18.61
C HIS A 270 11.07 -6.98 -17.25
N GLN A 271 12.20 -7.20 -16.57
CA GLN A 271 12.20 -7.62 -15.17
C GLN A 271 11.63 -6.48 -14.31
N GLN A 272 10.66 -6.81 -13.44
CA GLN A 272 10.00 -5.82 -12.58
C GLN A 272 10.70 -5.67 -11.22
N VAL A 273 11.20 -6.78 -10.66
CA VAL A 273 11.92 -6.83 -9.38
C VAL A 273 13.14 -7.69 -9.57
N ARG A 274 14.30 -7.21 -9.13
CA ARG A 274 15.54 -8.00 -9.19
C ARG A 274 15.53 -9.04 -8.08
N ILE A 275 15.54 -10.32 -8.47
CA ILE A 275 15.64 -11.46 -7.55
C ILE A 275 17.01 -12.12 -7.72
N THR A 276 17.64 -12.48 -6.61
CA THR A 276 18.87 -13.28 -6.55
C THR A 276 18.61 -14.61 -5.85
N ASP A 277 19.52 -15.56 -5.97
CA ASP A 277 19.43 -16.86 -5.28
C ASP A 277 19.41 -16.74 -3.75
N SER A 278 19.91 -15.62 -3.21
CA SER A 278 19.90 -15.29 -1.79
C SER A 278 18.71 -14.44 -1.34
N SER A 279 17.88 -13.98 -2.27
CA SER A 279 16.72 -13.14 -1.96
C SER A 279 15.64 -13.97 -1.25
N THR A 280 14.99 -13.39 -0.24
CA THR A 280 13.76 -13.95 0.32
C THR A 280 12.63 -12.92 0.26
N LEU A 281 11.41 -13.34 0.58
CA LEU A 281 10.25 -12.46 0.68
C LEU A 281 10.06 -11.89 2.10
N LEU A 282 11.10 -11.98 2.94
CA LEU A 282 11.00 -11.73 4.37
C LEU A 282 11.89 -10.56 4.79
N PHE A 283 11.37 -9.79 5.74
CA PHE A 283 12.11 -8.77 6.47
C PHE A 283 11.96 -9.06 7.97
N MET A 284 12.93 -8.63 8.76
CA MET A 284 12.87 -8.66 10.22
C MET A 284 12.96 -7.25 10.77
N PHE A 285 12.06 -6.93 11.71
CA PHE A 285 12.17 -5.71 12.50
C PHE A 285 13.03 -5.97 13.73
N ARG A 286 14.10 -5.20 13.91
CA ARG A 286 14.99 -5.29 15.07
C ARG A 286 15.54 -3.92 15.41
N ASP A 287 15.48 -3.55 16.70
CA ASP A 287 15.99 -2.27 17.21
C ASP A 287 15.47 -1.03 16.45
N GLY A 288 14.24 -1.10 15.95
CA GLY A 288 13.59 -0.03 15.17
C GLY A 288 13.99 0.02 13.69
N GLN A 289 14.72 -0.98 13.20
CA GLN A 289 15.15 -1.07 11.80
C GLN A 289 14.46 -2.23 11.10
N ARG A 290 14.23 -2.07 9.79
CA ARG A 290 13.74 -3.13 8.91
C ARG A 290 14.91 -3.74 8.14
N LEU A 291 15.24 -4.98 8.45
CA LEU A 291 16.40 -5.68 7.88
C LEU A 291 15.94 -6.74 6.88
N PRO A 292 16.54 -6.81 5.67
CA PRO A 292 16.26 -7.90 4.74
C PRO A 292 16.74 -9.23 5.33
N VAL A 293 15.96 -10.29 5.11
CA VAL A 293 16.38 -11.65 5.42
C VAL A 293 16.87 -12.30 4.13
N HIS A 294 18.09 -12.82 4.13
CA HIS A 294 18.66 -13.59 3.02
C HIS A 294 18.66 -15.08 3.31
N PHE A 295 18.78 -15.91 2.28
CA PHE A 295 18.90 -17.37 2.44
C PHE A 295 20.08 -17.93 1.65
N GLU A 296 21.08 -18.44 2.35
CA GLU A 296 22.32 -18.94 1.74
C GLU A 296 22.77 -20.24 2.42
N ALA A 297 23.23 -21.21 1.63
CA ALA A 297 23.75 -22.49 2.11
C ALA A 297 22.86 -23.21 3.15
N GLY A 298 21.53 -23.11 2.99
CA GLY A 298 20.55 -23.74 3.88
C GLY A 298 20.29 -22.99 5.19
N ARG A 299 20.75 -21.75 5.32
CA ARG A 299 20.57 -20.90 6.52
C ARG A 299 20.02 -19.53 6.13
N PHE A 300 19.32 -18.91 7.07
CA PHE A 300 18.88 -17.53 6.92
C PHE A 300 19.94 -16.58 7.48
N LEU A 301 20.09 -15.43 6.84
CA LEU A 301 21.04 -14.38 7.20
C LEU A 301 20.28 -13.07 7.45
N ILE A 302 20.59 -12.41 8.56
CA ILE A 302 20.05 -11.09 8.92
C ILE A 302 21.24 -10.20 9.27
N GLY A 303 21.69 -9.41 8.31
CA GLY A 303 23.05 -8.86 8.36
C GLY A 303 24.08 -10.00 8.40
N ASP A 304 24.93 -10.00 9.42
CA ASP A 304 25.96 -11.04 9.63
C ASP A 304 25.49 -12.24 10.48
N GLU A 305 24.27 -12.19 11.03
CA GLU A 305 23.75 -13.24 11.89
C GLU A 305 23.16 -14.40 11.08
N GLN A 306 23.57 -15.63 11.41
CA GLN A 306 22.97 -16.85 10.88
C GLN A 306 21.89 -17.39 11.80
N ILE A 307 20.70 -17.61 11.24
CA ILE A 307 19.58 -18.23 11.94
C ILE A 307 19.07 -19.46 11.19
N SER A 308 18.72 -20.51 11.94
CA SER A 308 18.15 -21.73 11.36
C SER A 308 16.71 -21.49 10.93
N SER A 309 16.22 -22.25 9.95
CA SER A 309 14.80 -22.20 9.55
C SER A 309 13.86 -22.49 10.73
N GLN A 310 14.22 -23.43 11.61
CA GLN A 310 13.42 -23.79 12.78
C GLN A 310 13.36 -22.66 13.81
N ASP A 311 14.47 -21.96 14.02
CA ASP A 311 14.52 -20.86 14.99
C ASP A 311 13.85 -19.60 14.43
N LEU A 312 14.01 -19.31 13.13
CA LEU A 312 13.32 -18.19 12.49
C LEU A 312 11.81 -18.40 12.42
N ALA A 313 11.37 -19.65 12.24
CA ALA A 313 9.96 -19.99 12.18
C ALA A 313 9.29 -20.04 13.54
N ARG A 314 9.99 -19.90 14.67
CA ARG A 314 9.42 -19.97 16.03
C ARG A 314 8.70 -18.69 16.41
#